data_AF-A0A131YE83-F1
#
_entry.id   AF-A0A131YE83-F1
#
_cell.length_a   1.000
_cell.length_b   1.000
_cell.length_c   1.000
_cell.angle_alpha   90.00
_cell.angle_beta   90.00
_cell.angle_gamma   90.00
#
_symmetry.space_group_name_H-M   'P 1'
#
loop_
_entity.id
_entity.type
_entity.pdbx_description
1 polymer ?
#
loop_
_entity_poly.entity_id
_entity_poly.type
_entity_poly.pdbx_seq_one_letter_code
_entity_poly.pdbx_strand_id
1 'polypeptide(L)'
;MTTNAPQDCLVCFRHLLRMLNTGENIWMTRRTYDVNRVDCVYWEKIALNNTDYDFFNWYRKNPRARDWTKQGPQQKKEQLHAKLCYVGRWPTMKIRHYLEKESQAMPHRLLFWSSKEKCFILELPTGDCELHTWQSMTWKTDVCYRVFFALCGAYNYPVFKKSCIDPKAICVGFRSQC
;
A
#
# COMPACT_ATOMS: atom_id res chain seq x y z
N MET A 1 28.03 27.94 15.65
CA MET A 1 26.58 27.80 15.90
C MET A 1 26.14 26.46 15.32
N THR A 2 25.96 25.47 16.19
CA THR A 2 25.50 24.12 15.84
C THR A 2 24.01 24.17 15.50
N THR A 3 23.66 23.96 14.24
CA THR A 3 22.28 23.82 13.81
C THR A 3 21.77 22.45 14.25
N ASN A 4 21.15 22.41 15.43
CA ASN A 4 20.40 21.25 15.89
C ASN A 4 19.30 20.96 14.87
N ALA A 5 19.44 19.86 14.14
CA ALA A 5 18.34 19.28 13.38
C ALA A 5 17.17 19.03 14.36
N PRO A 6 15.91 19.37 14.01
CA PRO A 6 14.80 19.27 14.95
C PRO A 6 14.65 17.82 15.42
N GLN A 7 14.64 17.65 16.75
CA GLN A 7 14.49 16.37 17.44
C GLN A 7 13.17 15.64 17.11
N ASP A 8 12.22 16.32 16.45
CA ASP A 8 10.95 15.79 15.95
C ASP A 8 11.10 14.96 14.65
N CYS A 9 12.23 15.04 13.94
CA CYS A 9 12.43 14.36 12.66
C CYS A 9 12.94 12.91 12.79
N LEU A 10 13.54 12.50 13.91
CA LEU A 10 14.06 11.13 14.05
C LEU A 10 12.93 10.08 14.22
N VAL A 11 11.78 10.51 14.71
CA VAL A 11 10.63 9.64 15.06
C VAL A 11 9.88 9.19 13.79
N CYS A 12 9.66 10.07 12.82
CA CYS A 12 8.85 9.77 11.64
C CYS A 12 9.60 8.99 10.54
N PHE A 13 10.91 9.15 10.38
CA PHE A 13 11.72 8.28 9.51
C PHE A 13 11.76 6.85 10.04
N ARG A 14 11.84 6.70 11.38
CA ARG A 14 11.69 5.40 12.04
C ARG A 14 10.32 4.79 11.79
N HIS A 15 9.27 5.57 11.52
CA HIS A 15 7.95 5.01 11.18
C HIS A 15 7.95 4.34 9.80
N LEU A 16 8.54 4.97 8.77
CA LEU A 16 8.72 4.34 7.45
C LEU A 16 9.52 3.03 7.57
N LEU A 17 10.62 3.06 8.32
CA LEU A 17 11.42 1.86 8.54
C LEU A 17 10.64 0.77 9.28
N ARG A 18 9.95 1.12 10.38
CA ARG A 18 9.19 0.16 11.19
C ARG A 18 8.01 -0.43 10.43
N MET A 19 7.29 0.36 9.64
CA MET A 19 6.13 -0.12 8.89
C MET A 19 6.52 -1.08 7.76
N LEU A 20 7.70 -0.90 7.17
CA LEU A 20 8.21 -1.72 6.07
C LEU A 20 9.07 -2.91 6.55
N ASN A 21 9.62 -2.84 7.77
CA ASN A 21 10.46 -3.91 8.31
C ASN A 21 9.63 -5.08 8.85
N THR A 22 9.01 -5.81 7.93
CA THR A 22 8.24 -7.02 8.22
C THR A 22 8.59 -8.14 7.26
N GLY A 23 8.37 -9.40 7.67
CA GLY A 23 8.39 -10.56 6.77
C GLY A 23 7.00 -10.91 6.24
N GLU A 24 5.96 -10.18 6.66
CA GLU A 24 4.59 -10.37 6.19
C GLU A 24 4.36 -9.65 4.86
N ASN A 25 3.44 -10.16 4.04
CA ASN A 25 2.90 -9.37 2.94
C ASN A 25 2.16 -8.16 3.50
N ILE A 26 2.34 -7.01 2.84
CA ILE A 26 1.61 -5.79 3.16
C ILE A 26 0.50 -5.63 2.12
N TRP A 27 -0.74 -5.81 2.52
CA TRP A 27 -1.90 -5.74 1.64
C TRP A 27 -2.42 -4.30 1.53
N MET A 28 -2.69 -3.86 0.31
CA MET A 28 -3.51 -2.68 0.09
C MET A 28 -4.97 -3.07 0.30
N THR A 29 -5.59 -2.50 1.32
CA THR A 29 -6.97 -2.85 1.68
C THR A 29 -7.99 -1.90 1.05
N ARG A 30 -7.64 -0.61 0.92
CA ARG A 30 -8.46 0.42 0.25
C ARG A 30 -7.61 1.42 -0.49
N ARG A 31 -8.24 2.10 -1.45
CA ARG A 31 -7.71 3.29 -2.13
C ARG A 31 -8.81 4.24 -2.58
N THR A 32 -8.50 5.50 -2.85
CA THR A 32 -9.51 6.50 -3.30
C THR A 32 -9.67 6.57 -4.82
N TYR A 33 -8.80 5.91 -5.58
CA TYR A 33 -8.81 5.90 -7.04
C TYR A 33 -9.17 4.52 -7.60
N ASP A 34 -9.69 4.48 -8.81
CA ASP A 34 -9.96 3.20 -9.49
C ASP A 34 -8.76 2.78 -10.36
N VAL A 35 -8.45 1.48 -10.29
CA VAL A 35 -7.57 0.82 -11.26
C VAL A 35 -8.37 -0.32 -11.84
N ASN A 36 -8.75 -0.11 -13.10
CA ASN A 36 -9.67 -0.97 -13.82
C ASN A 36 -9.31 -2.46 -13.68
N ARG A 37 -10.21 -3.22 -13.04
CA ARG A 37 -10.14 -4.68 -12.86
C ARG A 37 -8.91 -5.16 -12.07
N VAL A 38 -8.34 -4.34 -11.20
CA VAL A 38 -7.22 -4.75 -10.33
C VAL A 38 -7.67 -4.80 -8.87
N ASP A 39 -7.48 -5.96 -8.25
CA ASP A 39 -7.67 -6.20 -6.82
C ASP A 39 -6.56 -7.10 -6.25
N CYS A 40 -6.64 -7.43 -4.95
CA CYS A 40 -5.66 -8.28 -4.26
C CYS A 40 -4.22 -7.78 -4.40
N VAL A 41 -4.04 -6.48 -4.23
CA VAL A 41 -2.73 -5.83 -4.32
C VAL A 41 -1.99 -6.01 -3.00
N TYR A 42 -0.75 -6.48 -3.06
CA TYR A 42 0.12 -6.56 -1.88
C TYR A 42 1.59 -6.36 -2.25
N TRP A 43 2.35 -5.92 -1.26
CA TRP A 43 3.79 -5.81 -1.31
C TRP A 43 4.46 -6.98 -0.59
N GLU A 44 5.41 -7.60 -1.26
CA GLU A 44 6.30 -8.62 -0.71
C GLU A 44 7.71 -8.02 -0.63
N LYS A 45 8.24 -7.87 0.59
CA LYS A 45 9.57 -7.30 0.81
C LYS A 45 10.65 -8.22 0.22
N ILE A 46 11.53 -7.66 -0.59
CA ILE A 46 12.77 -8.30 -1.03
C ILE A 46 13.91 -7.88 -0.09
N ALA A 47 14.13 -6.57 0.06
CA ALA A 47 15.18 -6.02 0.88
C ALA A 47 14.79 -4.67 1.49
N LEU A 48 15.35 -4.37 2.66
CA LEU A 48 15.25 -3.06 3.30
C LEU A 48 16.61 -2.69 3.88
N ASN A 49 17.32 -1.78 3.21
CA ASN A 49 18.68 -1.37 3.54
C ASN A 49 18.71 0.14 3.79
N ASN A 50 18.68 0.55 5.06
CA ASN A 50 18.67 1.95 5.50
C ASN A 50 17.52 2.78 4.91
N THR A 51 17.69 3.31 3.71
CA THR A 51 16.72 4.17 3.03
C THR A 51 16.16 3.52 1.78
N ASP A 52 16.63 2.34 1.41
CA ASP A 52 16.33 1.68 0.16
C ASP A 52 15.45 0.47 0.46
N TYR A 53 14.31 0.38 -0.22
CA TYR A 53 13.33 -0.66 -0.04
C TYR A 53 12.98 -1.26 -1.39
N ASP A 54 13.36 -2.53 -1.59
CA ASP A 54 13.04 -3.29 -2.79
C ASP A 54 11.93 -4.28 -2.47
N PHE A 55 10.94 -4.37 -3.34
CA PHE A 55 9.77 -5.20 -3.11
C PHE A 55 9.11 -5.61 -4.42
N PHE A 56 8.37 -6.72 -4.37
CA PHE A 56 7.42 -7.06 -5.42
C PHE A 56 6.07 -6.43 -5.11
N ASN A 57 5.50 -5.73 -6.08
CA ASN A 57 4.10 -5.38 -6.09
C ASN A 57 3.33 -6.47 -6.85
N TRP A 58 2.56 -7.24 -6.11
CA TRP A 58 1.69 -8.29 -6.64
C TRP A 58 0.27 -7.76 -6.76
N TYR A 59 -0.44 -8.20 -7.79
CA TYR A 59 -1.85 -7.87 -7.96
C TYR A 59 -2.58 -8.89 -8.82
N ARG A 60 -3.89 -8.99 -8.64
CA ARG A 60 -4.77 -9.80 -9.47
C ARG A 60 -5.45 -8.93 -10.52
N LYS A 61 -5.29 -9.30 -11.78
CA LYS A 61 -5.98 -8.69 -12.92
C LYS A 61 -7.18 -9.54 -13.31
N ASN A 62 -8.36 -8.97 -13.17
CA ASN A 62 -9.61 -9.63 -13.53
C ASN A 62 -9.91 -9.50 -15.03
N PRO A 63 -10.46 -10.55 -15.67
CA PRO A 63 -10.88 -10.50 -17.06
C PRO A 63 -12.08 -9.55 -17.23
N ARG A 64 -12.38 -9.16 -18.46
CA ARG A 64 -13.64 -8.45 -18.74
C ARG A 64 -14.81 -9.41 -18.53
N ALA A 65 -15.99 -8.88 -18.21
CA ALA A 65 -17.24 -9.66 -18.04
C ALA A 65 -17.44 -10.73 -19.14
N ARG A 66 -17.25 -10.35 -20.41
CA ARG A 66 -17.40 -11.22 -21.58
C ARG A 66 -16.33 -12.30 -21.75
N ASP A 67 -15.21 -12.18 -21.04
CA ASP A 67 -14.03 -13.04 -21.19
C ASP A 67 -13.84 -14.01 -20.01
N TRP A 68 -14.70 -13.96 -18.97
CA TRP A 68 -14.58 -14.81 -17.77
C TRP A 68 -14.63 -16.31 -18.05
N THR A 69 -15.38 -16.74 -19.07
CA THR A 69 -15.46 -18.15 -19.47
C THR A 69 -14.25 -18.61 -20.29
N LYS A 70 -13.43 -17.66 -20.77
CA LYS A 70 -12.25 -17.92 -21.60
C LYS A 70 -10.95 -17.81 -20.82
N GLN A 71 -10.89 -16.88 -19.86
CA GLN A 71 -9.72 -16.59 -19.06
C GLN A 71 -10.15 -16.26 -17.64
N GLY A 72 -9.57 -16.94 -16.66
CA GLY A 72 -9.74 -16.61 -15.24
C GLY A 72 -8.91 -15.40 -14.81
N PRO A 73 -9.05 -14.96 -13.56
CA PRO A 73 -8.18 -13.93 -12.97
C PRO A 73 -6.70 -14.33 -13.08
N GLN A 74 -5.85 -13.36 -13.41
CA GLN A 74 -4.41 -13.58 -13.54
C GLN A 74 -3.65 -12.86 -12.43
N GLN A 75 -2.75 -13.57 -11.77
CA GLN A 75 -1.78 -12.96 -10.87
C GLN A 75 -0.66 -12.31 -11.69
N LYS A 76 -0.33 -11.06 -11.38
CA LYS A 76 0.76 -10.30 -11.96
C LYS A 76 1.69 -9.83 -10.86
N LYS A 77 2.94 -9.59 -11.23
CA LYS A 77 3.99 -9.11 -10.33
C LYS A 77 4.88 -8.11 -11.05
N GLU A 78 5.29 -7.09 -10.33
CA GLU A 78 6.24 -6.08 -10.79
C GLU A 78 7.27 -5.85 -9.69
N GLN A 79 8.54 -5.68 -10.08
CA GLN A 79 9.59 -5.33 -9.13
C GLN A 79 9.67 -3.80 -9.03
N LEU A 80 9.51 -3.31 -7.81
CA LEU A 80 9.56 -1.89 -7.49
C LEU A 80 10.72 -1.60 -6.54
N HIS A 81 11.19 -0.37 -6.61
CA HIS A 81 12.18 0.19 -5.71
C HIS A 81 11.61 1.46 -5.08
N ALA A 82 11.79 1.61 -3.78
CA ALA A 82 11.43 2.81 -3.05
C ALA A 82 12.63 3.42 -2.32
N LYS A 83 12.82 4.73 -2.50
CA LYS A 83 13.72 5.52 -1.66
C LYS A 83 12.94 6.20 -0.55
N LEU A 84 13.27 5.87 0.69
CA LEU A 84 12.74 6.49 1.90
C LEU A 84 13.49 7.80 2.14
N CYS A 85 12.78 8.91 2.07
CA CYS A 85 13.37 10.24 2.28
C CYS A 85 12.35 11.20 2.89
N TYR A 86 12.77 12.46 3.04
CA TYR A 86 11.87 13.57 3.35
C TYR A 86 11.67 14.41 2.11
N VAL A 87 10.41 14.79 1.87
CA VAL A 87 10.07 15.87 0.95
C VAL A 87 9.45 16.99 1.79
N GLY A 88 10.21 18.08 1.96
CA GLY A 88 9.89 19.11 2.93
C GLY A 88 9.91 18.55 4.35
N ARG A 89 8.77 18.62 5.07
CA ARG A 89 8.61 18.09 6.44
C ARG A 89 7.96 16.70 6.48
N TRP A 90 7.67 16.11 5.33
CA TRP A 90 6.86 14.90 5.25
C TRP A 90 7.73 13.66 4.99
N PRO A 91 7.57 12.57 5.76
CA PRO A 91 8.17 11.28 5.43
C PRO A 91 7.56 10.78 4.11
N THR A 92 8.42 10.38 3.17
CA THR A 92 7.99 10.05 1.81
C THR A 92 8.72 8.82 1.30
N MET A 93 7.97 7.95 0.62
CA MET A 93 8.50 6.87 -0.20
C MET A 93 8.47 7.29 -1.66
N LYS A 94 9.62 7.47 -2.29
CA LYS A 94 9.68 7.68 -3.75
C LYS A 94 9.74 6.33 -4.44
N ILE A 95 8.63 5.91 -5.04
CA ILE A 95 8.46 4.57 -5.63
C ILE A 95 8.64 4.67 -7.15
N ARG A 96 9.42 3.76 -7.73
CA ARG A 96 9.58 3.58 -9.18
C ARG A 96 9.62 2.11 -9.55
N HIS A 97 9.37 1.78 -10.81
CA HIS A 97 9.74 0.47 -11.33
C HIS A 97 11.26 0.32 -11.31
N TYR A 98 11.73 -0.91 -11.10
CA TYR A 98 13.15 -1.18 -10.90
C TYR A 98 14.06 -0.69 -12.05
N LEU A 99 13.57 -0.76 -13.29
CA LEU A 99 14.29 -0.35 -14.50
C LEU A 99 14.15 1.15 -14.83
N GLU A 100 13.28 1.88 -14.14
CA GLU A 100 13.08 3.32 -14.38
C GLU A 100 14.17 4.16 -13.73
N LYS A 101 14.36 5.40 -14.19
CA LYS A 101 15.29 6.33 -13.55
C LYS A 101 14.71 6.91 -12.26
N GLU A 102 15.56 7.41 -11.37
CA GLU A 102 15.12 8.06 -10.12
C GLU A 102 14.19 9.26 -10.38
N SER A 103 14.40 10.00 -11.48
CA SER A 103 13.55 11.12 -11.88
C SER A 103 12.11 10.73 -12.22
N GLN A 104 11.83 9.43 -12.44
CA GLN A 104 10.49 8.91 -12.69
C GLN A 104 9.80 8.43 -11.40
N ALA A 105 10.48 8.50 -10.25
CA ALA A 105 9.92 8.02 -9.00
C ALA A 105 8.77 8.92 -8.51
N MET A 106 7.65 8.28 -8.18
CA MET A 106 6.45 8.93 -7.67
C MET A 106 6.52 9.06 -6.14
N PRO A 107 6.45 10.28 -5.57
CA PRO A 107 6.51 10.46 -4.12
C PRO A 107 5.17 10.09 -3.46
N HIS A 108 5.21 9.13 -2.56
CA HIS A 108 4.09 8.71 -1.72
C HIS A 108 4.33 9.18 -0.29
N ARG A 109 3.49 10.09 0.19
CA ARG A 109 3.62 10.70 1.52
C ARG A 109 2.98 9.81 2.58
N LEU A 110 3.68 9.58 3.69
CA LEU A 110 3.10 8.88 4.84
C LEU A 110 2.20 9.85 5.63
N LEU A 111 0.90 9.59 5.65
CA LEU A 111 -0.07 10.36 6.42
C LEU A 111 -0.24 9.81 7.84
N PHE A 112 -0.19 8.49 8.00
CA PHE A 112 -0.47 7.82 9.27
C PHE A 112 0.21 6.44 9.33
N TRP A 113 0.66 6.05 10.53
CA TRP A 113 1.13 4.70 10.83
C TRP A 113 0.65 4.30 12.23
N SER A 114 0.02 3.12 12.33
CA SER A 114 -0.34 2.50 13.61
C SER A 114 0.50 1.25 13.80
N SER A 115 1.38 1.26 14.80
CA SER A 115 2.14 0.06 15.18
C SER A 115 1.26 -1.02 15.82
N LYS A 116 0.14 -0.63 16.44
CA LYS A 116 -0.81 -1.55 17.10
C LYS A 116 -1.62 -2.34 16.08
N GLU A 117 -2.17 -1.65 15.07
CA GLU A 117 -2.97 -2.27 14.01
C GLU A 117 -2.13 -2.66 12.78
N LYS A 118 -0.82 -2.37 12.81
CA LYS A 118 0.14 -2.64 11.74
C LYS A 118 -0.35 -2.18 10.37
N CYS A 119 -0.81 -0.93 10.32
CA CYS A 119 -1.38 -0.31 9.13
C CYS A 119 -0.79 1.07 8.89
N PHE A 120 -0.77 1.50 7.64
CA PHE A 120 -0.38 2.86 7.29
C PHE A 120 -1.20 3.40 6.13
N ILE A 121 -1.23 4.72 6.03
CA ILE A 121 -1.91 5.45 4.96
C ILE A 121 -0.85 6.22 4.17
N LEU A 122 -0.81 5.97 2.88
CA LEU A 122 -0.01 6.73 1.93
C LEU A 122 -0.90 7.65 1.10
N GLU A 123 -0.40 8.82 0.77
CA GLU A 123 -1.00 9.75 -0.17
C GLU A 123 -0.10 9.89 -1.39
N LEU A 124 -0.69 9.78 -2.57
CA LEU A 124 -0.07 9.90 -3.88
C LEU A 124 0.05 11.38 -4.28
N PRO A 125 0.87 11.71 -5.30
CA PRO A 125 1.01 13.09 -5.78
C PRO A 125 -0.31 13.70 -6.29
N THR A 126 -1.27 12.86 -6.68
CA THR A 126 -2.60 13.28 -7.15
C THR A 126 -3.54 13.70 -6.01
N GLY A 127 -3.13 13.50 -4.75
CA GLY A 127 -3.99 13.66 -3.57
C GLY A 127 -4.80 12.40 -3.24
N ASP A 128 -4.68 11.35 -4.04
CA ASP A 128 -5.29 10.05 -3.76
C ASP A 128 -4.61 9.34 -2.59
N CYS A 129 -5.36 8.50 -1.87
CA CYS A 129 -4.82 7.73 -0.76
C CYS A 129 -4.88 6.23 -0.97
N GLU A 130 -4.00 5.53 -0.25
CA GLU A 130 -3.97 4.08 -0.11
C GLU A 130 -3.88 3.70 1.37
N LEU A 131 -4.69 2.74 1.80
CA LEU A 131 -4.59 2.11 3.11
C LEU A 131 -3.91 0.76 2.95
N HIS A 132 -2.83 0.57 3.70
CA HIS A 132 -2.03 -0.65 3.71
C HIS A 132 -2.07 -1.31 5.08
N THR A 133 -1.99 -2.63 5.12
CA THR A 133 -2.06 -3.40 6.36
C THR A 133 -1.22 -4.67 6.25
N TRP A 134 -0.49 -5.00 7.31
CA TRP A 134 0.23 -6.28 7.37
C TRP A 134 -0.76 -7.46 7.35
N GLN A 135 -0.39 -8.55 6.69
CA GLN A 135 -1.28 -9.70 6.45
C GLN A 135 -1.99 -10.20 7.72
N SER A 136 -1.28 -10.30 8.86
CA SER A 136 -1.83 -10.75 10.14
C SER A 136 -2.95 -9.85 10.71
N MET A 137 -3.05 -8.60 10.24
CA MET A 137 -3.97 -7.59 10.77
C MET A 137 -5.04 -7.16 9.76
N THR A 138 -5.11 -7.76 8.58
CA THR A 138 -6.06 -7.38 7.50
C THR A 138 -7.53 -7.27 7.92
N TRP A 139 -7.95 -7.94 8.99
CA TRP A 139 -9.31 -7.92 9.55
C TRP A 139 -9.45 -7.16 10.88
N LYS A 140 -8.40 -6.47 11.36
CA LYS A 140 -8.31 -5.82 12.69
C LYS A 140 -7.77 -4.38 12.58
N THR A 141 -8.43 -3.56 11.77
CA THR A 141 -7.96 -2.22 11.38
C THR A 141 -8.99 -1.11 11.56
N ASP A 142 -9.85 -1.22 12.58
CA ASP A 142 -10.94 -0.27 12.80
C ASP A 142 -10.45 1.17 12.97
N VAL A 143 -9.34 1.39 13.69
CA VAL A 143 -8.77 2.73 13.85
C VAL A 143 -8.20 3.22 12.52
N CYS A 144 -7.45 2.38 11.81
CA CYS A 144 -6.90 2.74 10.51
C CYS A 144 -7.97 3.13 9.49
N TYR A 145 -9.08 2.38 9.46
CA TYR A 145 -10.20 2.69 8.58
C TYR A 145 -10.86 4.02 8.91
N ARG A 146 -11.06 4.31 10.21
CA ARG A 146 -11.61 5.60 10.65
C ARG A 146 -10.68 6.77 10.28
N VAL A 147 -9.37 6.61 10.49
CA VAL A 147 -8.38 7.64 10.14
C VAL A 147 -8.31 7.81 8.61
N PHE A 148 -8.33 6.73 7.84
CA PHE A 148 -8.37 6.79 6.38
C PHE A 148 -9.60 7.54 5.88
N PHE A 149 -10.78 7.23 6.41
CA PHE A 149 -12.01 7.94 6.08
C PHE A 149 -11.92 9.43 6.43
N ALA A 150 -11.37 9.77 7.59
CA ALA A 150 -11.25 11.16 8.04
C ALA A 150 -10.25 11.98 7.21
N LEU A 151 -9.14 11.37 6.79
CA LEU A 151 -8.08 12.05 6.03
C LEU A 151 -8.34 12.07 4.52
N CYS A 152 -8.89 11.00 3.97
CA CYS A 152 -8.96 10.75 2.53
C CYS A 152 -10.39 10.71 1.98
N GLY A 153 -11.40 10.78 2.86
CA GLY A 153 -12.81 10.85 2.49
C GLY A 153 -13.54 9.51 2.42
N ALA A 154 -14.86 9.61 2.30
CA ALA A 154 -15.78 8.48 2.31
C ALA A 154 -15.76 7.64 1.04
N TYR A 155 -15.46 8.27 -0.10
CA TYR A 155 -15.48 7.62 -1.39
C TYR A 155 -14.16 6.88 -1.62
N ASN A 156 -14.22 5.55 -1.61
CA ASN A 156 -13.05 4.70 -1.79
C ASN A 156 -13.45 3.31 -2.31
N TYR A 157 -12.46 2.60 -2.82
CA TYR A 157 -12.58 1.29 -3.42
C TYR A 157 -11.91 0.23 -2.54
N PRO A 158 -12.60 -0.87 -2.20
CA PRO A 158 -11.96 -2.00 -1.54
C PRO A 158 -11.04 -2.72 -2.53
N VAL A 159 -9.80 -2.94 -2.12
CA VAL A 159 -8.77 -3.64 -2.91
C VAL A 159 -8.53 -5.04 -2.36
N PHE A 160 -8.59 -5.19 -1.03
CA PHE A 160 -8.48 -6.47 -0.36
C PHE A 160 -9.85 -7.07 -0.07
N LYS A 161 -9.97 -8.37 -0.30
CA LYS A 161 -11.21 -9.14 -0.16
C LYS A 161 -10.86 -10.56 0.26
N LYS A 162 -11.84 -11.32 0.77
CA LYS A 162 -11.58 -12.69 1.26
C LYS A 162 -10.98 -13.61 0.18
N SER A 163 -11.41 -13.40 -1.07
CA SER A 163 -10.92 -14.13 -2.25
C SER A 163 -9.43 -13.92 -2.55
N CYS A 164 -8.78 -12.93 -1.93
CA CYS A 164 -7.35 -12.67 -2.08
C CYS A 164 -6.48 -13.67 -1.31
N ILE A 165 -6.99 -14.24 -0.21
CA ILE A 165 -6.31 -15.27 0.58
C ILE A 165 -6.87 -16.65 0.27
N ASP A 166 -8.18 -16.75 0.06
CA ASP A 166 -8.87 -18.00 -0.28
C ASP A 166 -9.57 -17.85 -1.63
N PRO A 167 -8.92 -18.26 -2.75
CA PRO A 167 -9.50 -18.19 -4.09
C PRO A 167 -10.82 -18.95 -4.25
N LYS A 168 -11.13 -19.89 -3.34
CA LYS A 168 -12.37 -20.68 -3.34
C LYS A 168 -13.45 -20.09 -2.43
N ALA A 169 -13.19 -18.96 -1.77
CA ALA A 169 -14.15 -18.33 -0.88
C ALA A 169 -15.46 -18.04 -1.64
N ILE A 170 -16.53 -18.71 -1.22
CA ILE A 170 -17.87 -18.52 -1.79
C ILE A 170 -18.40 -17.15 -1.34
N CYS A 171 -18.85 -16.38 -2.31
CA CYS A 171 -19.47 -15.07 -2.10
C CYS A 171 -20.92 -15.24 -1.71
N VAL A 172 -21.24 -14.99 -0.45
CA VAL A 172 -22.63 -14.85 0.00
C VAL A 172 -22.90 -13.34 0.16
N GLY A 173 -23.60 -12.73 -0.82
CA GLY A 173 -23.92 -11.29 -0.81
C GLY A 173 -23.36 -10.49 -2.01
N PHE A 174 -23.17 -9.17 -1.84
CA PHE A 174 -22.70 -8.28 -2.91
C PHE A 174 -21.31 -8.69 -3.42
N ARG A 175 -21.16 -8.82 -4.75
CA ARG A 175 -19.92 -9.22 -5.43
C ARG A 175 -18.72 -8.31 -5.16
N SER A 176 -18.89 -7.11 -4.59
CA SER A 176 -17.81 -6.19 -4.26
C SER A 176 -17.03 -6.57 -3.00
N GLN A 177 -17.57 -7.46 -2.16
CA GLN A 177 -16.92 -7.96 -0.95
C GLN A 177 -16.14 -9.27 -1.17
N CYS A 178 -16.11 -9.70 -2.43
CA CYS A 178 -15.30 -10.77 -3.00
C CYS A 178 -14.44 -10.25 -4.16
#